data_AF-A0A158KUW4-F1
#
_entry.id   AF-A0A158KUW4-F1
#
_cell.length_a   1.000
_cell.length_b   1.000
_cell.length_c   1.000
_cell.angle_alpha   90.00
_cell.angle_beta   90.00
_cell.angle_gamma   90.00
#
_symmetry.space_group_name_H-M   'P 1'
#
loop_
_entity.id
_entity.type
_entity.pdbx_description
1 polymer ?
#
loop_
_entity_poly.entity_id
_entity_poly.type
_entity_poly.pdbx_seq_one_letter_code
_entity_poly.pdbx_strand_id
1 'polypeptide(L)' 'MNAERETPIKIRQVKYLNNIVEQDHRAIKRRTRPMLGFKTFRCARILLSGIELMHMIAKGQMQGGGIRQTPAEQFYSLVI' A
#
# COMPACT_ATOMS: atom_id res chain seq x y z
N MET A 1 26.86 8.89 -6.76
CA MET A 1 25.85 9.35 -5.74
C MET A 1 24.88 10.36 -6.36
N ASN A 2 23.79 10.80 -5.70
CA ASN A 2 22.84 11.78 -6.27
C ASN A 2 23.51 13.04 -6.87
N ALA A 3 24.70 13.39 -6.39
CA ALA A 3 25.55 14.46 -6.90
C ALA A 3 26.09 14.24 -8.35
N GLU A 4 26.08 13.02 -8.88
CA GLU A 4 26.58 12.67 -10.22
C GLU A 4 25.47 12.61 -11.28
N ARG A 5 24.21 12.90 -10.90
CA ARG A 5 23.09 12.90 -11.84
C ARG A 5 23.04 14.21 -12.59
N GLU A 6 22.84 14.13 -13.91
CA GLU A 6 22.62 15.29 -14.80
C GLU A 6 21.48 16.19 -14.31
N THR A 7 20.49 15.60 -13.63
CA THR A 7 19.48 16.30 -12.84
C THR A 7 19.60 15.91 -11.35
N PRO A 8 20.12 16.81 -10.49
CA PRO A 8 20.24 16.52 -9.06
C PRO A 8 18.87 16.42 -8.41
N ILE A 9 18.61 15.33 -7.66
CA ILE A 9 17.36 15.18 -6.92
C ILE A 9 17.40 16.12 -5.71
N LYS A 10 16.47 17.08 -5.65
CA LYS A 10 16.32 17.95 -4.48
C LYS A 10 15.71 17.16 -3.31
N ILE A 11 16.54 16.83 -2.32
CA ILE A 11 16.08 16.16 -1.08
C ILE A 11 15.42 17.22 -0.19
N ARG A 12 14.10 17.10 -0.01
CA ARG A 12 13.36 17.95 0.95
C ARG A 12 13.20 17.19 2.27
N GLN A 13 13.80 17.70 3.35
CA GLN A 13 13.60 17.16 4.69
C GLN A 13 12.44 17.87 5.39
N VAL A 14 11.21 17.60 4.92
CA VAL A 14 10.00 18.12 5.58
C VAL A 14 9.44 17.01 6.47
N LYS A 15 9.71 17.11 7.77
CA LYS A 15 9.32 16.09 8.78
C LYS A 15 7.84 15.71 8.69
N TYR A 16 6.97 16.69 8.49
CA TYR A 16 5.52 16.45 8.38
C TYR A 16 5.15 15.60 7.15
N LEU A 17 5.68 15.92 5.97
CA LEU A 17 5.42 15.14 4.76
C LEU A 17 6.00 13.73 4.86
N ASN A 18 7.18 13.60 5.49
CA ASN A 18 7.76 12.29 5.78
C ASN A 18 6.84 11.48 6.70
N ASN A 19 6.27 12.09 7.74
CA ASN A 19 5.34 11.39 8.64
C ASN A 19 4.08 10.88 7.93
N ILE A 20 3.53 11.62 6.95
CA ILE A 20 2.34 11.19 6.19
C ILE A 20 2.67 9.96 5.36
N VAL A 21 3.73 10.03 4.55
CA VAL A 21 4.22 8.89 3.76
C VAL A 21 4.52 7.73 4.71
N GLU A 22 5.11 8.05 5.86
CA GLU A 22 5.48 7.04 6.83
C GLU A 22 4.30 6.33 7.47
N GLN A 23 3.22 7.06 7.70
CA GLN A 23 2.00 6.54 8.26
C GLN A 23 1.28 5.62 7.27
N ASP A 24 1.22 6.01 6.00
CA ASP A 24 0.55 5.24 4.96
C ASP A 24 1.14 3.82 4.82
N HIS A 25 2.47 3.72 4.82
CA HIS A 25 3.14 2.43 4.69
C HIS A 25 3.15 1.56 5.96
N ARG A 26 2.66 2.05 7.11
CA ARG A 26 2.70 1.28 8.39
C ARG A 26 1.96 -0.03 8.30
N ALA A 27 0.80 -0.07 7.64
CA ALA A 27 -0.02 -1.28 7.55
C ALA A 27 0.69 -2.39 6.75
N ILE A 28 1.31 -2.01 5.62
CA ILE A 28 2.10 -2.92 4.80
C ILE A 28 3.29 -3.44 5.62
N LYS A 29 4.09 -2.53 6.21
CA LYS A 29 5.27 -2.91 7.01
C LYS A 29 4.89 -3.81 8.19
N ARG A 30 3.76 -3.57 8.86
CA ARG A 30 3.30 -4.40 9.98
C ARG A 30 3.00 -5.84 9.54
N ARG A 31 2.41 -6.02 8.36
CA ARG A 31 2.11 -7.36 7.81
C ARG A 31 3.35 -8.05 7.26
N THR A 32 4.26 -7.32 6.61
CA THR A 32 5.43 -7.91 5.98
C THR A 32 6.60 -8.13 6.92
N ARG A 33 6.72 -7.39 8.03
CA ARG A 33 7.82 -7.53 9.01
C ARG A 33 8.02 -8.94 9.59
N PRO A 34 6.98 -9.74 9.92
CA PRO A 34 7.17 -11.13 10.34
C PRO A 34 7.45 -12.09 9.17
N MET A 35 7.30 -11.66 7.92
CA MET A 35 7.65 -12.46 6.75
C MET A 35 9.16 -12.29 6.54
N LEU A 36 9.92 -13.38 6.37
CA LEU A 36 11.39 -13.36 6.12
C LEU A 36 11.77 -12.77 4.74
N GLY A 37 11.06 -11.75 4.28
CA GLY A 37 11.14 -11.18 2.95
C GLY A 37 10.33 -11.95 1.91
N PHE A 38 10.28 -11.39 0.70
CA PHE A 38 9.68 -12.03 -0.46
C PHE A 38 10.76 -12.71 -1.30
N LYS A 39 10.56 -13.98 -1.66
CA LYS A 39 11.55 -14.73 -2.48
C LYS A 39 11.64 -14.23 -3.92
N THR A 40 10.56 -13.69 -4.48
CA THR A 40 10.52 -13.17 -5.85
C THR A 40 9.69 -11.89 -5.94
N PHE A 41 9.99 -11.04 -6.93
CA PHE A 41 9.21 -9.84 -7.21
C PHE A 41 7.74 -10.14 -7.57
N ARG A 42 7.50 -11.26 -8.27
CA ARG A 42 6.14 -11.70 -8.59
C ARG A 42 5.33 -11.95 -7.32
N CYS A 43 5.89 -12.70 -6.37
CA CYS A 43 5.23 -12.96 -5.08
C CYS A 43 5.04 -11.67 -4.27
N ALA A 44 6.04 -10.80 -4.24
CA ALA A 44 5.95 -9.51 -3.58
C ALA A 44 4.78 -8.68 -4.12
N ARG A 45 4.66 -8.56 -5.45
CA ARG A 45 3.59 -7.81 -6.10
C ARG A 45 2.22 -8.36 -5.74
N ILE A 46 2.01 -9.67 -5.84
CA ILE A 46 0.71 -10.30 -5.53
C ILE A 46 0.32 -10.08 -4.07
N LEU A 47 1.25 -10.32 -3.13
CA LEU A 47 0.97 -10.17 -1.70
C LEU A 47 0.73 -8.71 -1.30
N LEU A 48 1.54 -7.78 -1.80
CA LEU A 48 1.37 -6.35 -1.52
C LEU A 48 0.04 -5.86 -2.07
N SER A 49 -0.34 -6.23 -3.29
CA SER A 49 -1.65 -5.88 -3.87
C SER A 49 -2.82 -6.43 -3.05
N GLY A 50 -2.71 -7.67 -2.53
CA GLY A 50 -3.74 -8.22 -1.65
C GLY A 50 -3.87 -7.50 -0.32
N ILE A 51 -2.74 -7.11 0.30
CA ILE A 51 -2.73 -6.33 1.55
C ILE A 51 -3.35 -4.95 1.32
N GLU A 52 -3.00 -4.29 0.22
CA GLU A 52 -3.54 -2.98 -0.16
C GLU A 52 -5.05 -3.04 -0.44
N LEU A 53 -5.49 -4.06 -1.19
CA LEU A 53 -6.90 -4.30 -1.47
C LEU A 53 -7.73 -4.43 -0.20
N MET A 54 -7.29 -5.27 0.74
CA MET A 54 -7.97 -5.44 2.01
C MET A 54 -7.99 -4.15 2.84
N HIS A 55 -6.95 -3.33 2.73
CA HIS A 55 -6.90 -2.02 3.39
C HIS A 55 -7.91 -1.05 2.79
N MET A 56 -8.05 -1.01 1.46
CA MET A 56 -9.05 -0.17 0.77
C MET A 56 -10.48 -0.58 1.14
N ILE A 57 -10.76 -1.88 1.21
CA ILE A 57 -12.05 -2.43 1.69
C ILE A 57 -12.32 -1.97 3.12
N ALA A 58 -11.36 -2.17 4.04
CA ALA A 58 -11.51 -1.79 5.44
C ALA A 58 -11.71 -0.28 5.66
N LYS A 59 -11.12 0.56 4.79
CA LYS A 59 -11.30 2.02 4.81
C LYS A 59 -12.56 2.51 4.10
N GLY A 60 -13.29 1.65 3.40
CA GLY A 60 -14.42 2.05 2.57
C GLY A 60 -14.01 2.90 1.36
N GLN A 61 -12.78 2.74 0.87
CA GLN A 61 -12.27 3.44 -0.33
C GLN A 61 -12.73 2.79 -1.64
N MET A 62 -13.38 1.63 -1.55
CA MET A 62 -13.98 0.96 -2.69
C MET A 62 -15.18 1.76 -3.21
N GLN A 63 -15.25 1.99 -4.52
CA GLN A 63 -16.40 2.61 -5.17
C GLN A 63 -17.59 1.62 -5.14
N GLY A 64 -18.35 1.63 -4.05
CA GLY A 64 -19.63 0.93 -3.96
C GLY A 64 -20.74 1.85 -4.41
N GLY A 65 -21.47 1.50 -5.48
CA GLY A 65 -22.55 2.30 -6.06
C GLY A 65 -23.76 2.49 -5.13
N GLY A 66 -23.61 3.26 -4.04
CA GLY A 66 -24.65 3.63 -3.09
C GLY A 66 -25.12 2.51 -2.15
N ILE A 67 -24.75 1.26 -2.40
CA ILE A 67 -25.14 0.11 -1.57
C ILE A 67 -24.10 -0.09 -0.47
N ARG A 68 -24.55 -0.04 0.80
CA ARG A 68 -23.73 -0.37 1.96
C ARG A 68 -23.42 -1.87 1.93
N GLN A 69 -22.23 -2.22 1.45
CA GLN A 69 -21.73 -3.59 1.46
C GLN A 69 -20.82 -3.81 2.68
N THR A 70 -20.87 -5.00 3.24
CA THR A 70 -19.89 -5.46 4.23
C THR A 70 -18.52 -5.69 3.57
N PRO A 71 -17.42 -5.65 4.33
CA PRO A 71 -16.09 -5.97 3.79
C PRO A 71 -16.01 -7.32 3.06
N ALA A 72 -16.75 -8.32 3.55
CA ALA A 72 -16.81 -9.64 2.93
C ALA A 72 -17.54 -9.60 1.58
N GLU A 73 -18.71 -8.97 1.52
CA GLU A 73 -19.47 -8.80 0.27
C GLU A 73 -18.66 -8.03 -0.78
N GLN A 74 -17.98 -6.95 -0.37
CA GLN A 74 -17.06 -6.21 -1.24
C GLN A 74 -15.96 -7.12 -1.79
N PHE A 75 -15.32 -7.92 -0.94
CA PHE A 75 -14.29 -8.88 -1.38
C PHE A 75 -14.84 -9.90 -2.38
N TYR A 76 -16.00 -10.50 -2.11
CA TYR A 76 -16.61 -11.48 -3.00
C TYR A 76 -17.06 -10.87 -4.34
N SER A 77 -17.48 -9.60 -4.36
CA SER A 77 -17.85 -8.91 -5.61
C SER A 77 -16.69 -8.73 -6.60
N LEU A 78 -15.44 -8.86 -6.13
CA LEU A 78 -14.25 -8.79 -6.99
C LEU A 78 -14.01 -10.08 -7.76
N VAL A 79 -14.64 -11.16 -7.33
CA VAL A 79 -14.54 -12.49 -7.95
C VAL A 79 -15.71 -12.60 -8.93
N ILE A 80 -15.44 -12.30 -10.20
CA ILE A 80 -16.34 -12.60 -11.33
C ILE A 80 -16.10 -14.04 -11.77
#